data_AF-A0A6A5ECF5-F1
#
_entry.id   AF-A0A6A5ECF5-F1
#
_cell.length_a   1.000
_cell.length_b   1.000
_cell.length_c   1.000
_cell.angle_alpha   90.00
_cell.angle_beta   90.00
_cell.angle_gamma   90.00
#
_symmetry.space_group_name_H-M   'P 1'
#
loop_
_entity.id
_entity.type
_entity.pdbx_description
1 polymer ?
#
loop_
_entity_poly.entity_id
_entity_poly.type
_entity_poly.pdbx_seq_one_letter_code
_entity_poly.pdbx_strand_id
1 'polypeptide(L)'
;MAAPMSWRRLVYSVYSPAIAGVFSRISDRVFRARDRRRGSSVLLLAPLLAEADPAPRHVSRPTGSAGAQGTDGLCSHFRWMAEHVPAFRVPGTHIHILTSPDQFYQTMKARIQTAKRRVVMASLYLGTGQLEQELVDCMEEALQRSQENSDAPDLKVSILLDYTRGSRGQVNSRTMLLPLLQRFTSQMRVSLYHTPDLRGLLRLLVPQRFNETIGVQHIKVYLFDDSIIISGANLSDSYFSNRQDRYVLLENCSEIADFFSDLVGAVGDVSLQLQPDDSVTMLEGMVHPYKGTVAAARFSARGADGFR
;
A
#
# COMPACT_ATOMS: atom_id res chain seq x y z
N MET A 1 52.28 -15.78 57.47
CA MET A 1 51.33 -15.25 58.47
C MET A 1 49.98 -15.11 57.80
N ALA A 2 48.99 -15.83 58.32
CA ALA A 2 47.67 -16.01 57.74
C ALA A 2 46.59 -15.50 58.72
N ALA A 3 45.43 -15.15 58.14
CA ALA A 3 44.11 -14.91 58.75
C ALA A 3 43.96 -13.57 59.52
N PRO A 4 42.73 -12.98 59.69
CA PRO A 4 41.43 -13.68 59.80
C PRO A 4 40.20 -13.02 59.09
N MET A 5 39.24 -13.82 58.58
CA MET A 5 37.91 -14.22 59.12
C MET A 5 36.74 -13.40 58.50
N SER A 6 35.86 -13.97 57.66
CA SER A 6 34.65 -14.81 57.94
C SER A 6 33.51 -13.99 58.62
N TRP A 7 32.24 -14.01 58.19
CA TRP A 7 31.22 -15.08 58.20
C TRP A 7 30.06 -14.70 57.25
N ARG A 8 29.59 -15.52 56.28
CA ARG A 8 28.61 -16.64 56.32
C ARG A 8 27.14 -16.30 56.66
N ARG A 9 26.25 -16.47 55.65
CA ARG A 9 24.96 -17.24 55.57
C ARG A 9 23.96 -16.50 54.65
N LEU A 10 23.60 -16.96 53.43
CA LEU A 10 22.59 -18.01 53.08
C LEU A 10 21.33 -17.89 53.95
N VAL A 11 20.10 -17.72 53.43
CA VAL A 11 19.32 -18.75 52.69
C VAL A 11 18.25 -18.11 51.77
N TYR A 12 18.02 -18.78 50.64
CA TYR A 12 16.83 -18.82 49.75
C TYR A 12 15.46 -18.59 50.42
N SER A 13 14.48 -18.06 49.66
CA SER A 13 13.17 -18.72 49.43
C SER A 13 12.18 -17.91 48.55
N VAL A 14 11.75 -18.54 47.44
CA VAL A 14 10.38 -18.65 46.90
C VAL A 14 9.75 -17.54 46.02
N TYR A 15 9.20 -18.05 44.91
CA TYR A 15 8.33 -17.48 43.88
C TYR A 15 6.96 -16.98 44.40
N SER A 16 6.55 -15.78 43.92
CA SER A 16 5.22 -15.25 43.45
C SER A 16 3.88 -15.59 44.15
N PRO A 17 2.75 -14.86 43.93
CA PRO A 17 2.49 -13.60 43.19
C PRO A 17 1.58 -12.59 43.96
N ALA A 18 1.17 -11.48 43.31
CA ALA A 18 0.18 -10.47 43.75
C ALA A 18 0.64 -9.58 44.93
N ILE A 19 0.82 -8.27 44.76
CA ILE A 19 -0.26 -7.27 44.67
C ILE A 19 0.18 -6.15 43.70
N ALA A 20 -0.22 -6.29 42.44
CA ALA A 20 -0.43 -5.17 41.55
C ALA A 20 -1.91 -4.80 41.69
N GLY A 21 -2.22 -3.79 42.51
CA GLY A 21 -3.62 -3.53 42.84
C GLY A 21 -3.88 -2.29 43.68
N VAL A 22 -3.32 -1.13 43.33
CA VAL A 22 -3.82 0.17 43.88
C VAL A 22 -3.85 1.34 42.88
N PHE A 23 -3.18 1.30 41.70
CA PHE A 23 -3.19 2.45 40.77
C PHE A 23 -4.12 2.34 39.55
N SER A 24 -5.20 1.54 39.61
CA SER A 24 -6.20 1.46 38.52
C SER A 24 -7.61 1.94 38.88
N ARG A 25 -7.84 2.57 40.03
CA ARG A 25 -9.21 2.89 40.50
C ARG A 25 -9.59 4.38 40.60
N ILE A 26 -8.85 5.30 39.98
CA ILE A 26 -9.23 6.72 39.96
C ILE A 26 -9.53 7.28 38.55
N SER A 27 -9.24 6.55 37.46
CA SER A 27 -9.52 7.06 36.10
C SER A 27 -10.90 6.70 35.54
N ASP A 28 -11.61 5.71 36.10
CA ASP A 28 -12.88 5.21 35.52
C ASP A 28 -14.15 5.93 36.02
N ARG A 29 -14.03 6.87 36.95
CA ARG A 29 -15.18 7.65 37.47
C ARG A 29 -15.35 9.04 36.86
N VAL A 30 -14.41 9.50 36.04
CA VAL A 30 -14.46 10.85 35.44
C VAL A 30 -14.92 10.83 33.97
N PHE A 31 -14.93 9.67 33.30
CA PHE A 31 -15.33 9.55 31.89
C PHE A 31 -16.73 8.96 31.64
N ARG A 32 -17.59 8.82 32.66
CA ARG A 32 -18.95 8.30 32.49
C ARG A 32 -20.07 9.34 32.65
N ALA A 33 -19.77 10.62 32.43
CA ALA A 33 -20.78 11.69 32.46
C ALA A 33 -20.46 12.85 31.52
N ARG A 34 -20.46 12.61 30.20
CA ARG A 34 -20.78 13.56 29.12
C ARG A 34 -20.37 12.95 27.77
N ASP A 35 -21.31 12.35 27.05
CA ASP A 35 -21.85 12.94 25.82
C ASP A 35 -22.78 11.95 25.12
N ARG A 36 -24.07 12.29 25.11
CA ARG A 36 -25.04 11.79 24.13
C ARG A 36 -25.00 12.79 22.98
N ARG A 37 -24.31 12.49 21.88
CA ARG A 37 -24.64 12.95 20.52
C ARG A 37 -23.75 12.26 19.47
N ARG A 38 -24.40 11.76 18.42
CA ARG A 38 -23.83 11.24 17.17
C ARG A 38 -22.74 12.18 16.64
N GLY A 39 -21.55 11.64 16.33
CA GLY A 39 -20.48 12.36 15.66
C GLY A 39 -19.63 11.40 14.83
N SER A 40 -19.59 11.65 13.52
CA SER A 40 -18.74 10.95 12.56
C SER A 40 -17.30 11.46 12.67
N SER A 41 -16.34 10.55 12.76
CA SER A 41 -14.91 10.86 12.83
C SER A 41 -14.36 11.18 11.44
N VAL A 42 -13.84 12.39 11.25
CA VAL A 42 -13.12 12.81 10.03
C VAL A 42 -11.62 12.81 10.31
N LEU A 43 -10.84 12.13 9.49
CA LEU A 43 -9.39 12.15 9.48
C LEU A 43 -8.93 13.06 8.33
N LEU A 44 -8.35 14.21 8.68
CA LEU A 44 -7.75 15.17 7.75
C LEU A 44 -6.24 14.91 7.67
N LEU A 45 -5.71 14.69 6.46
CA LEU A 45 -4.28 14.78 6.18
C LEU A 45 -4.00 16.16 5.58
N ALA A 46 -3.04 16.88 6.18
CA ALA A 46 -2.69 18.25 5.80
C ALA A 46 -1.94 18.30 4.46
N PRO A 47 -2.16 19.32 3.61
CA PRO A 47 -1.39 19.53 2.40
C PRO A 47 -0.06 20.21 2.73
N LEU A 48 1.03 19.60 2.29
CA LEU A 48 2.36 20.21 2.26
C LEU A 48 2.45 21.14 1.05
N LEU A 49 2.35 22.44 1.34
CA LEU A 49 2.89 23.59 0.59
C LEU A 49 2.87 23.50 -0.95
N ALA A 50 1.87 24.16 -1.56
CA ALA A 50 2.01 24.74 -2.89
C ALA A 50 1.37 26.14 -2.88
N GLU A 51 2.16 27.16 -3.21
CA GLU A 51 1.69 28.53 -3.45
C GLU A 51 0.72 28.54 -4.64
N ALA A 52 -0.41 29.21 -4.49
CA ALA A 52 -1.43 29.35 -5.52
C ALA A 52 -1.19 30.62 -6.33
N ASP A 53 -0.95 30.47 -7.64
CA ASP A 53 -1.07 31.55 -8.64
C ASP A 53 -2.52 31.60 -9.19
N PRO A 54 -3.02 32.76 -9.66
CA PRO A 54 -4.44 32.97 -9.87
C PRO A 54 -4.98 32.41 -11.21
N ALA A 55 -6.27 32.09 -11.16
CA ALA A 55 -7.08 31.30 -12.09
C ALA A 55 -7.13 31.76 -13.57
N PRO A 56 -7.60 30.86 -14.46
CA PRO A 56 -8.58 31.30 -15.45
C PRO A 56 -9.77 30.36 -15.72
N ARG A 57 -10.92 31.03 -15.87
CA ARG A 57 -12.02 30.88 -16.85
C ARG A 57 -12.99 29.69 -16.74
N HIS A 58 -14.22 30.08 -16.39
CA HIS A 58 -15.49 29.36 -16.46
C HIS A 58 -15.69 28.53 -17.74
N VAL A 59 -15.96 27.24 -17.57
CA VAL A 59 -16.58 26.38 -18.59
C VAL A 59 -18.08 26.32 -18.32
N SER A 60 -18.89 26.73 -19.30
CA SER A 60 -20.35 26.69 -19.26
C SER A 60 -20.89 25.26 -19.46
N ARG A 61 -21.81 24.84 -18.57
CA ARG A 61 -22.50 23.54 -18.59
C ARG A 61 -23.83 23.66 -19.36
N PRO A 62 -24.25 22.67 -20.18
CA PRO A 62 -25.58 22.68 -20.79
C PRO A 62 -26.65 22.22 -19.79
N THR A 63 -27.81 22.86 -19.91
CA THR A 63 -29.04 22.62 -19.14
C THR A 63 -29.80 21.41 -19.67
N GLY A 64 -30.16 20.47 -18.78
CA GLY A 64 -31.16 19.45 -19.09
C GLY A 64 -31.10 18.22 -18.19
N SER A 65 -31.84 18.24 -17.09
CA SER A 65 -32.86 17.22 -16.74
C SER A 65 -33.34 17.43 -15.30
N ALA A 66 -34.66 17.47 -15.15
CA ALA A 66 -35.35 17.60 -13.88
C ALA A 66 -35.29 16.27 -13.11
N GLY A 67 -35.04 16.34 -11.81
CA GLY A 67 -35.22 15.21 -10.89
C GLY A 67 -33.99 14.78 -10.09
N ALA A 68 -33.31 15.70 -9.40
CA ALA A 68 -32.29 15.34 -8.41
C ALA A 68 -32.22 16.36 -7.25
N GLN A 69 -33.34 16.65 -6.59
CA GLN A 69 -33.37 17.59 -5.44
C GLN A 69 -32.64 17.08 -4.18
N GLY A 70 -31.92 15.95 -4.24
CA GLY A 70 -31.18 15.38 -3.10
C GLY A 70 -29.65 15.44 -3.20
N THR A 71 -29.07 15.71 -4.37
CA THR A 71 -27.61 15.59 -4.60
C THR A 71 -26.89 16.94 -4.75
N ASP A 72 -27.61 18.01 -5.07
CA ASP A 72 -27.02 19.33 -5.32
C ASP A 72 -26.34 19.94 -4.08
N GLY A 73 -26.84 19.62 -2.88
CA GLY A 73 -26.25 20.05 -1.60
C GLY A 73 -24.92 19.36 -1.26
N LEU A 74 -24.77 18.08 -1.62
CA LEU A 74 -23.53 17.31 -1.39
C LEU A 74 -22.45 17.69 -2.42
N CYS A 75 -22.83 17.86 -3.69
CA CYS A 75 -21.90 18.30 -4.73
C CYS A 75 -21.38 19.72 -4.52
N SER A 76 -22.20 20.63 -3.97
CA SER A 76 -21.75 22.00 -3.65
C SER A 76 -20.81 22.04 -2.45
N HIS A 77 -21.05 21.23 -1.41
CA HIS A 77 -20.19 21.17 -0.22
C HIS A 77 -18.78 20.64 -0.52
N PHE A 78 -18.65 19.74 -1.49
CA PHE A 78 -17.40 19.10 -1.88
C PHE A 78 -16.77 19.67 -3.15
N ARG A 79 -17.30 20.78 -3.67
CA ARG A 79 -16.81 21.43 -4.88
C ARG A 79 -15.34 21.81 -4.79
N TRP A 80 -14.88 22.25 -3.62
CA TRP A 80 -13.48 22.58 -3.37
C TRP A 80 -12.55 21.39 -3.63
N MET A 81 -12.97 20.15 -3.37
CA MET A 81 -12.14 18.97 -3.68
C MET A 81 -12.01 18.80 -5.18
N ALA A 82 -13.12 18.86 -5.92
CA ALA A 82 -13.11 18.72 -7.38
C ALA A 82 -12.30 19.82 -8.09
N GLU A 83 -12.10 20.97 -7.44
CA GLU A 83 -11.25 22.06 -7.94
C GLU A 83 -9.75 21.83 -7.68
N HIS A 84 -9.37 20.94 -6.77
CA HIS A 84 -7.97 20.73 -6.34
C HIS A 84 -7.46 19.29 -6.50
N VAL A 85 -8.32 18.30 -6.79
CA VAL A 85 -7.95 16.90 -6.95
C VAL A 85 -8.41 16.34 -8.30
N PRO A 86 -7.69 15.37 -8.88
CA PRO A 86 -8.16 14.66 -10.06
C PRO A 86 -9.54 14.06 -9.83
N ALA A 87 -10.47 14.30 -10.75
CA ALA A 87 -11.83 13.79 -10.69
C ALA A 87 -12.11 12.93 -11.93
N PHE A 88 -12.42 11.66 -11.71
CA PHE A 88 -12.71 10.70 -12.77
C PHE A 88 -14.21 10.39 -12.79
N ARG A 89 -14.79 10.33 -13.99
CA ARG A 89 -16.20 9.95 -14.15
C ARG A 89 -16.28 8.44 -14.34
N VAL A 90 -17.04 7.78 -13.47
CA VAL A 90 -17.26 6.34 -13.53
C VAL A 90 -18.75 6.06 -13.65
N PRO A 91 -19.21 5.30 -14.66
CA PRO A 91 -20.58 4.81 -14.70
C PRO A 91 -20.88 3.95 -13.47
N GLY A 92 -22.00 4.19 -12.78
CA GLY A 92 -22.36 3.40 -11.60
C GLY A 92 -22.48 1.90 -11.89
N THR A 93 -22.79 1.52 -13.13
CA THR A 93 -22.85 0.13 -13.61
C THR A 93 -21.49 -0.58 -13.66
N HIS A 94 -20.38 0.18 -13.64
CA HIS A 94 -19.02 -0.34 -13.65
C HIS A 94 -18.44 -0.49 -12.23
N ILE A 95 -19.20 -0.09 -11.20
CA ILE A 95 -18.77 -0.15 -9.81
C ILE A 95 -19.38 -1.39 -9.16
N HIS A 96 -18.51 -2.32 -8.76
CA HIS A 96 -18.90 -3.56 -8.12
C HIS A 96 -18.28 -3.66 -6.74
N ILE A 97 -19.12 -3.90 -5.73
CA ILE A 97 -18.66 -4.13 -4.35
C ILE A 97 -18.50 -5.64 -4.16
N LEU A 98 -17.27 -6.10 -3.91
CA LEU A 98 -17.04 -7.49 -3.54
C LEU A 98 -17.30 -7.63 -2.03
N THR A 99 -18.07 -8.63 -1.62
CA THR A 99 -18.62 -8.72 -0.27
C THR A 99 -17.92 -9.75 0.61
N SER A 100 -17.00 -10.55 0.06
CA SER A 100 -16.27 -11.57 0.83
C SER A 100 -14.79 -11.69 0.41
N PRO A 101 -13.91 -12.19 1.30
CA PRO A 101 -12.53 -12.54 0.98
C PRO A 101 -12.40 -13.48 -0.21
N ASP A 102 -13.26 -14.51 -0.27
CA ASP A 102 -13.27 -15.47 -1.36
C ASP A 102 -13.62 -14.79 -2.69
N GLN A 103 -14.67 -13.96 -2.72
CA GLN A 103 -15.04 -13.23 -3.94
C GLN A 103 -13.90 -12.32 -4.40
N PHE A 104 -13.21 -11.65 -3.48
CA PHE A 104 -12.02 -10.85 -3.79
C PHE A 104 -10.92 -11.70 -4.42
N TYR A 105 -10.57 -12.83 -3.81
CA TYR A 105 -9.55 -13.73 -4.29
C TYR A 105 -9.88 -14.33 -5.67
N GLN A 106 -11.08 -14.87 -5.84
CA GLN A 106 -11.53 -15.44 -7.12
C GLN A 106 -11.58 -14.38 -8.22
N THR A 107 -12.03 -13.17 -7.90
CA THR A 107 -12.04 -12.05 -8.87
C THR A 107 -10.63 -11.71 -9.32
N MET A 108 -9.65 -11.64 -8.39
CA MET A 108 -8.27 -11.39 -8.78
C MET A 108 -7.73 -12.48 -9.71
N LYS A 109 -7.92 -13.77 -9.38
CA LYS A 109 -7.47 -14.89 -10.25
C LYS A 109 -8.06 -14.79 -11.65
N ALA A 110 -9.38 -14.61 -11.75
CA ALA A 110 -10.06 -14.50 -13.03
C ALA A 110 -9.55 -13.31 -13.87
N ARG A 111 -9.28 -12.16 -13.22
CA ARG A 111 -8.76 -10.97 -13.91
C ARG A 111 -7.31 -11.11 -14.33
N ILE A 112 -6.46 -11.75 -13.53
CA ILE A 112 -5.08 -12.09 -13.93
C ILE A 112 -5.10 -12.98 -15.17
N GLN A 113 -5.92 -14.03 -15.15
CA GLN A 113 -5.98 -15.01 -16.23
C GLN A 113 -6.47 -14.41 -17.55
N THR A 114 -7.30 -13.37 -17.49
CA THR A 114 -7.90 -12.72 -18.66
C THR A 114 -7.20 -11.43 -19.09
N ALA A 115 -6.26 -10.91 -18.28
CA ALA A 115 -5.48 -9.73 -18.60
C ALA A 115 -4.61 -9.95 -19.84
N LYS A 116 -4.50 -8.91 -20.67
CA LYS A 116 -3.79 -8.95 -21.95
C LYS A 116 -2.63 -7.97 -22.05
N ARG A 117 -2.68 -6.83 -21.36
CA ARG A 117 -1.70 -5.75 -21.50
C ARG A 117 -0.92 -5.51 -20.22
N ARG A 118 -1.62 -5.43 -19.08
CA ARG A 118 -0.97 -5.15 -17.80
C ARG A 118 -1.66 -5.78 -16.61
N VAL A 119 -0.84 -6.30 -15.70
CA VAL A 119 -1.21 -6.60 -14.32
C VAL A 119 -0.33 -5.74 -13.42
N VAL A 120 -0.94 -4.88 -12.61
CA VAL A 120 -0.23 -4.02 -11.67
C VAL A 120 -0.75 -4.28 -10.27
N MET A 121 0.14 -4.66 -9.35
CA MET A 121 -0.23 -4.94 -7.97
C MET A 121 0.62 -4.13 -7.01
N ALA A 122 -0.04 -3.29 -6.20
CA ALA A 122 0.59 -2.62 -5.07
C ALA A 122 -0.04 -3.16 -3.78
N SER A 123 0.80 -3.66 -2.88
CA SER A 123 0.38 -4.18 -1.56
C SER A 123 1.52 -4.01 -0.55
N LEU A 124 1.23 -4.10 0.74
CA LEU A 124 2.27 -4.04 1.77
C LEU A 124 3.26 -5.21 1.64
N TYR A 125 2.75 -6.41 1.38
CA TYR A 125 3.51 -7.63 1.14
C TYR A 125 2.67 -8.62 0.35
N LEU A 126 3.33 -9.64 -0.19
CA LEU A 126 2.73 -10.88 -0.69
C LEU A 126 3.11 -12.01 0.28
N GLY A 127 2.12 -12.70 0.82
CA GLY A 127 2.33 -13.84 1.71
C GLY A 127 2.99 -15.01 0.99
N THR A 128 3.22 -16.09 1.73
CA THR A 128 3.99 -17.25 1.25
C THR A 128 3.24 -18.56 1.45
N GLY A 129 1.91 -18.48 1.60
CA GLY A 129 1.04 -19.64 1.73
C GLY A 129 0.60 -20.18 0.37
N GLN A 130 -0.31 -21.17 0.42
CA GLN A 130 -0.79 -21.87 -0.75
C GLN A 130 -1.63 -20.96 -1.68
N LEU A 131 -2.50 -20.12 -1.11
CA LEU A 131 -3.35 -19.23 -1.91
C LEU A 131 -2.52 -18.13 -2.60
N GLU A 132 -1.44 -17.66 -1.97
CA GLU A 132 -0.51 -16.72 -2.60
C GLU A 132 0.28 -17.39 -3.72
N GLN A 133 0.72 -18.62 -3.54
CA GLN A 133 1.37 -19.41 -4.59
C GLN A 133 0.44 -19.58 -5.79
N GLU A 134 -0.82 -19.99 -5.57
CA GLU A 134 -1.81 -20.11 -6.65
C GLU A 134 -2.04 -18.79 -7.41
N LEU A 135 -1.96 -17.65 -6.73
CA LEU A 135 -2.05 -16.33 -7.37
C LEU A 135 -0.82 -16.05 -8.25
N VAL A 136 0.37 -16.44 -7.79
CA VAL A 136 1.62 -16.37 -8.58
C VAL A 136 1.56 -17.30 -9.78
N ASP A 137 1.05 -18.51 -9.61
CA ASP A 137 0.87 -19.48 -10.69
C ASP A 137 -0.10 -18.93 -11.74
N CYS A 138 -1.18 -18.24 -11.35
CA CYS A 138 -2.08 -17.56 -12.29
C CYS A 138 -1.35 -16.49 -13.13
N MET A 139 -0.41 -15.75 -12.52
CA MET A 139 0.40 -14.75 -13.24
C MET A 139 1.39 -15.43 -14.20
N GLU A 140 1.99 -16.54 -13.78
CA GLU A 140 2.86 -17.37 -14.62
C GLU A 140 2.15 -17.87 -15.87
N GLU A 141 0.97 -18.48 -15.69
CA GLU A 141 0.19 -18.99 -16.81
C GLU A 141 -0.23 -17.86 -17.77
N ALA A 142 -0.57 -16.68 -17.24
CA ALA A 142 -0.94 -15.53 -18.07
C ALA A 142 0.25 -15.00 -18.89
N LEU A 143 1.42 -14.87 -18.26
CA LEU A 143 2.66 -14.48 -18.93
C LEU A 143 3.09 -15.50 -19.99
N GLN A 144 2.99 -16.79 -19.69
CA GLN A 144 3.32 -17.85 -20.65
C GLN A 144 2.38 -17.81 -21.86
N ARG A 145 1.06 -17.69 -21.65
CA ARG A 145 0.09 -17.53 -22.75
C ARG A 145 0.37 -16.30 -23.62
N SER A 146 0.81 -15.20 -23.01
CA SER A 146 1.22 -13.99 -23.72
C SER A 146 2.39 -14.26 -24.66
N GLN A 147 3.42 -14.97 -24.20
CA GLN A 147 4.59 -15.32 -25.02
C GLN A 147 4.28 -16.30 -26.16
N GLU A 148 3.36 -17.24 -25.94
CA GLU A 148 2.98 -18.24 -26.94
C GLU A 148 2.14 -17.64 -28.09
N ASN A 149 1.46 -16.51 -27.83
CA ASN A 149 0.57 -15.87 -28.80
C ASN A 149 1.20 -14.61 -29.39
N SER A 150 1.97 -14.76 -30.46
CA SER A 150 2.66 -13.67 -31.16
C SER A 150 1.75 -12.54 -31.68
N ASP A 151 0.44 -12.80 -31.84
CA ASP A 151 -0.53 -11.79 -32.31
C ASP A 151 -1.19 -11.02 -31.15
N ALA A 152 -0.97 -11.44 -29.90
CA ALA A 152 -1.48 -10.77 -28.71
C ALA A 152 -0.51 -9.66 -28.21
N PRO A 153 -1.03 -8.61 -27.56
CA PRO A 153 -0.18 -7.65 -26.87
C PRO A 153 0.63 -8.35 -25.77
N ASP A 154 1.89 -7.94 -25.63
CA ASP A 154 2.82 -8.45 -24.62
C ASP A 154 2.37 -8.02 -23.22
N LEU A 155 1.90 -8.98 -22.42
CA LEU A 155 1.43 -8.77 -21.07
C LEU A 155 2.59 -8.37 -20.16
N LYS A 156 2.45 -7.24 -19.46
CA LYS A 156 3.42 -6.79 -18.45
C LYS A 156 2.89 -6.95 -17.04
N VAL A 157 3.74 -7.42 -16.12
CA VAL A 157 3.44 -7.58 -14.71
C VAL A 157 4.31 -6.64 -13.89
N SER A 158 3.71 -5.73 -13.13
CA SER A 158 4.42 -4.82 -12.22
C SER A 158 3.93 -5.00 -10.78
N ILE A 159 4.84 -5.34 -9.88
CA ILE A 159 4.52 -5.57 -8.47
C ILE A 159 5.29 -4.56 -7.62
N LEU A 160 4.59 -3.81 -6.77
CA LEU A 160 5.14 -2.86 -5.81
C LEU A 160 4.84 -3.33 -4.38
N LEU A 161 5.89 -3.67 -3.63
CA LEU A 161 5.80 -4.12 -2.24
C LEU A 161 6.68 -3.29 -1.30
N ASP A 162 6.41 -3.33 0.00
CA ASP A 162 7.30 -2.71 0.99
C ASP A 162 8.57 -3.56 1.15
N TYR A 163 9.74 -2.94 1.09
CA TYR A 163 11.02 -3.63 1.18
C TYR A 163 11.19 -4.40 2.50
N THR A 164 10.83 -3.78 3.63
CA THR A 164 11.05 -4.37 4.95
C THR A 164 10.07 -5.50 5.23
N ARG A 165 8.81 -5.34 4.83
CA ARG A 165 7.78 -6.38 4.98
C ARG A 165 7.94 -7.50 3.97
N GLY A 166 8.26 -7.16 2.73
CA GLY A 166 8.46 -8.11 1.64
C GLY A 166 9.75 -8.94 1.74
N SER A 167 10.75 -8.50 2.51
CA SER A 167 12.04 -9.21 2.72
C SER A 167 12.14 -9.92 4.07
N ARG A 168 11.03 -10.05 4.82
CA ARG A 168 11.09 -10.56 6.20
C ARG A 168 11.16 -12.08 6.24
N GLY A 169 12.23 -12.62 6.83
CA GLY A 169 12.42 -14.06 6.98
C GLY A 169 13.10 -14.70 5.76
N GLN A 170 13.42 -15.99 5.87
CA GLN A 170 14.10 -16.73 4.79
C GLN A 170 13.18 -16.94 3.59
N VAL A 171 11.92 -17.31 3.84
CA VAL A 171 10.86 -17.39 2.83
C VAL A 171 9.99 -16.15 2.99
N ASN A 172 9.91 -15.33 1.95
CA ASN A 172 9.27 -14.02 1.96
C ASN A 172 8.68 -13.68 0.58
N SER A 173 8.12 -12.48 0.43
CA SER A 173 7.48 -12.05 -0.81
C SER A 173 8.45 -12.05 -2.00
N ARG A 174 9.72 -11.70 -1.78
CA ARG A 174 10.74 -11.67 -2.84
C ARG A 174 11.04 -13.06 -3.32
N THR A 175 11.32 -13.99 -2.41
CA THR A 175 11.63 -15.38 -2.76
C THR A 175 10.44 -16.07 -3.43
N MET A 176 9.20 -15.69 -3.10
CA MET A 176 7.99 -16.17 -3.75
C MET A 176 7.87 -15.69 -5.21
N LEU A 177 8.28 -14.44 -5.49
CA LEU A 177 8.20 -13.85 -6.83
C LEU A 177 9.45 -14.09 -7.69
N LEU A 178 10.57 -14.48 -7.06
CA LEU A 178 11.86 -14.62 -7.72
C LEU A 178 11.85 -15.61 -8.90
N PRO A 179 11.24 -16.82 -8.80
CA PRO A 179 11.19 -17.75 -9.93
C PRO A 179 10.48 -17.15 -11.14
N LEU A 180 9.39 -16.42 -10.90
CA LEU A 180 8.62 -15.78 -11.96
C LEU A 180 9.44 -14.64 -12.60
N LEU A 181 10.10 -13.82 -11.79
CA LEU A 181 10.95 -12.73 -12.26
C LEU A 181 12.14 -13.24 -13.11
N GLN A 182 12.75 -14.35 -12.71
CA GLN A 182 13.85 -14.99 -13.43
C GLN A 182 13.39 -15.51 -14.80
N ARG A 183 12.18 -16.08 -14.89
CA ARG A 183 11.63 -16.61 -16.15
C ARG A 183 11.15 -15.52 -17.11
N PHE A 184 10.59 -14.42 -16.59
CA PHE A 184 9.92 -13.39 -17.38
C PHE A 184 10.54 -12.00 -17.20
N THR A 185 11.88 -11.91 -17.18
CA THR A 185 12.60 -10.67 -16.85
C THR A 185 12.25 -9.46 -17.72
N SER A 186 11.85 -9.65 -18.98
CA SER A 186 11.44 -8.55 -19.87
C SER A 186 10.00 -8.06 -19.66
N GLN A 187 9.13 -8.90 -19.10
CA GLN A 187 7.71 -8.63 -18.90
C GLN A 187 7.37 -8.33 -17.44
N MET A 188 8.23 -8.73 -16.49
CA MET A 188 7.99 -8.61 -15.06
C MET A 188 8.94 -7.64 -14.39
N ARG A 189 8.37 -6.79 -13.53
CA ARG A 189 9.10 -5.86 -12.68
C ARG A 189 8.62 -5.97 -11.24
N VAL A 190 9.55 -6.13 -10.30
CA VAL A 190 9.25 -6.12 -8.86
C VAL A 190 10.00 -4.97 -8.20
N SER A 191 9.25 -3.98 -7.75
CA SER A 191 9.71 -2.81 -7.02
C SER A 191 9.44 -2.98 -5.53
N LEU A 192 10.42 -2.62 -4.72
CA LEU A 192 10.43 -2.72 -3.28
C LEU A 192 10.58 -1.32 -2.69
N TYR A 193 9.45 -0.69 -2.37
CA TYR A 193 9.43 0.62 -1.75
C TYR A 193 10.07 0.54 -0.38
N HIS A 194 11.10 1.36 -0.19
CA HIS A 194 11.74 1.51 1.09
C HIS A 194 11.55 2.95 1.54
N THR A 195 10.71 3.13 2.57
CA THR A 195 10.66 4.42 3.24
C THR A 195 12.07 4.79 3.68
N PRO A 196 12.53 6.02 3.39
CA PRO A 196 13.72 6.55 4.02
C PRO A 196 13.42 6.67 5.52
N ASP A 197 13.72 5.61 6.27
CA ASP A 197 13.59 5.59 7.72
C ASP A 197 14.42 6.77 8.28
N LEU A 198 13.87 7.45 9.30
CA LEU A 198 14.39 8.68 9.87
C LEU A 198 15.91 8.62 10.09
N ARG A 199 16.66 9.39 9.29
CA ARG A 199 18.12 9.44 9.33
C ARG A 199 18.62 10.09 10.62
N GLY A 200 19.69 9.56 11.20
CA GLY A 200 20.50 10.23 12.24
C GLY A 200 19.87 10.27 13.65
N LEU A 201 20.28 11.27 14.45
CA LEU A 201 19.96 11.44 15.88
C LEU A 201 18.44 11.44 16.21
N LEU A 202 17.58 11.65 15.21
CA LEU A 202 16.11 11.63 15.33
C LEU A 202 15.56 10.27 15.79
N ARG A 203 16.29 9.17 15.57
CA ARG A 203 15.96 7.84 16.11
C ARG A 203 15.94 7.80 17.65
N LEU A 204 16.70 8.67 18.31
CA LEU A 204 16.76 8.73 19.77
C LEU A 204 15.56 9.48 20.38
N LEU A 205 14.89 10.33 19.59
CA LEU A 205 13.87 11.27 20.05
C LEU A 205 12.45 10.90 19.63
N VAL A 206 12.28 10.04 18.61
CA VAL A 206 10.95 9.65 18.11
C VAL A 206 10.49 8.35 18.78
N PRO A 207 9.36 8.35 19.52
CA PRO A 207 8.81 7.15 20.14
C PRO A 207 8.47 6.07 19.09
N GLN A 208 8.75 4.79 19.38
CA GLN A 208 8.52 3.65 18.47
C GLN A 208 7.13 3.62 17.82
N ARG A 209 6.11 4.16 18.48
CA ARG A 209 4.72 4.21 17.99
C ARG A 209 4.52 5.14 16.78
N PHE A 210 5.39 6.13 16.57
CA PHE A 210 5.32 7.03 15.41
C PHE A 210 6.15 6.53 14.22
N ASN A 211 7.11 5.62 14.45
CA ASN A 211 7.89 4.98 13.38
C ASN A 211 7.01 4.11 12.47
N GLU A 212 5.94 3.51 13.01
CA GLU A 212 5.00 2.69 12.22
C GLU A 212 3.99 3.52 11.40
N THR A 213 3.77 4.79 11.74
CA THR A 213 2.78 5.66 11.06
C THR A 213 3.40 6.53 9.97
N ILE A 214 4.72 6.75 9.98
CA ILE A 214 5.39 7.76 9.14
C ILE A 214 5.99 7.19 7.84
N GLY A 215 5.89 5.90 7.57
CA GLY A 215 6.26 5.45 6.22
C GLY A 215 6.26 3.96 6.03
N VAL A 216 5.12 3.44 5.62
CA VAL A 216 5.03 2.12 5.03
C VAL A 216 4.27 2.27 3.71
N GLN A 217 4.58 1.47 2.70
CA GLN A 217 3.77 1.46 1.49
C GLN A 217 2.36 0.95 1.83
N HIS A 218 1.38 1.85 1.80
CA HIS A 218 -0.02 1.52 2.11
C HIS A 218 -0.93 1.44 0.88
N ILE A 219 -0.39 1.66 -0.32
CA ILE A 219 -1.14 1.49 -1.57
C ILE A 219 -1.57 0.03 -1.70
N LYS A 220 -2.87 -0.17 -1.92
CA LYS A 220 -3.54 -1.46 -2.09
C LYS A 220 -4.46 -1.38 -3.29
N VAL A 221 -3.82 -1.58 -4.43
CA VAL A 221 -4.43 -1.42 -5.73
C VAL A 221 -4.01 -2.62 -6.57
N TYR A 222 -5.01 -3.28 -7.15
CA TYR A 222 -4.81 -4.46 -7.98
C TYR A 222 -5.50 -4.20 -9.31
N LEU A 223 -4.70 -3.98 -10.34
CA LEU A 223 -5.13 -3.52 -11.64
C LEU A 223 -4.87 -4.61 -12.69
N PHE A 224 -5.84 -4.79 -13.56
CA PHE A 224 -5.85 -5.75 -14.66
C PHE A 224 -6.41 -5.04 -15.90
N ASP A 225 -5.52 -4.69 -16.82
CA ASP A 225 -5.81 -3.85 -18.00
C ASP A 225 -6.51 -2.51 -17.65
N ASP A 226 -7.82 -2.43 -17.85
CA ASP A 226 -8.64 -1.24 -17.58
C ASP A 226 -9.54 -1.42 -16.34
N SER A 227 -9.36 -2.51 -15.60
CA SER A 227 -10.10 -2.80 -14.37
C SER A 227 -9.19 -2.66 -13.16
N ILE A 228 -9.72 -2.13 -12.07
CA ILE A 228 -8.96 -1.86 -10.85
C ILE A 228 -9.77 -2.28 -9.63
N ILE A 229 -9.14 -3.01 -8.72
CA ILE A 229 -9.66 -3.31 -7.39
C ILE A 229 -8.91 -2.45 -6.38
N ILE A 230 -9.66 -1.64 -5.65
CA ILE A 230 -9.16 -0.85 -4.52
C ILE A 230 -9.63 -1.55 -3.24
N SER A 231 -8.70 -1.83 -2.34
CA SER A 231 -9.02 -2.56 -1.10
C SER A 231 -8.16 -2.16 0.09
N GLY A 232 -8.59 -2.50 1.31
CA GLY A 232 -7.75 -2.50 2.51
C GLY A 232 -6.99 -3.82 2.73
N ALA A 233 -7.27 -4.86 1.95
CA ALA A 233 -6.62 -6.16 2.05
C ALA A 233 -5.19 -6.17 1.50
N ASN A 234 -4.29 -6.92 2.15
CA ASN A 234 -3.00 -7.31 1.58
C ASN A 234 -3.15 -8.64 0.81
N LEU A 235 -2.15 -8.98 0.02
CA LEU A 235 -2.06 -10.29 -0.65
C LEU A 235 -1.59 -11.36 0.34
N SER A 236 -2.50 -11.95 1.11
CA SER A 236 -2.17 -13.06 1.99
C SER A 236 -3.36 -13.98 2.27
N ASP A 237 -3.10 -15.23 2.63
CA ASP A 237 -4.09 -16.28 2.93
C ASP A 237 -5.25 -15.78 3.79
N SER A 238 -4.96 -15.09 4.90
CA SER A 238 -6.02 -14.58 5.78
C SER A 238 -6.96 -13.62 5.06
N TYR A 239 -6.45 -12.73 4.20
CA TYR A 239 -7.26 -11.79 3.44
C TYR A 239 -7.97 -12.42 2.23
N PHE A 240 -7.61 -13.65 1.88
CA PHE A 240 -8.25 -14.43 0.82
C PHE A 240 -9.32 -15.37 1.36
N SER A 241 -9.25 -15.75 2.65
CA SER A 241 -10.14 -16.75 3.24
C SER A 241 -11.05 -16.22 4.36
N ASN A 242 -10.49 -15.59 5.39
CA ASN A 242 -11.16 -15.44 6.68
C ASN A 242 -11.19 -13.99 7.22
N ARG A 243 -10.41 -13.09 6.63
CA ARG A 243 -10.31 -11.68 7.01
C ARG A 243 -10.95 -10.80 5.95
N GLN A 244 -12.15 -10.33 6.26
CA GLN A 244 -12.89 -9.42 5.40
C GLN A 244 -12.37 -7.98 5.50
N ASP A 245 -12.23 -7.37 4.34
CA ASP A 245 -11.99 -5.94 4.16
C ASP A 245 -13.04 -5.34 3.20
N ARG A 246 -12.85 -4.09 2.79
CA ARG A 246 -13.63 -3.44 1.74
C ARG A 246 -12.93 -3.66 0.40
N TYR A 247 -13.70 -3.98 -0.63
CA TYR A 247 -13.22 -4.23 -1.98
C TYR A 247 -14.14 -3.51 -2.96
N VAL A 248 -13.59 -2.57 -3.71
CA VAL A 248 -14.31 -1.87 -4.78
C VAL A 248 -13.62 -2.22 -6.09
N LEU A 249 -14.31 -2.98 -6.93
CA LEU A 249 -13.92 -3.23 -8.31
C LEU A 249 -14.53 -2.12 -9.18
N LEU A 250 -13.68 -1.39 -9.89
CA LEU A 250 -14.05 -0.50 -10.97
C LEU A 250 -13.67 -1.20 -12.27
N GLU A 251 -14.67 -1.62 -13.03
CA GLU A 251 -14.48 -2.41 -14.24
C GLU A 251 -14.50 -1.53 -15.49
N ASN A 252 -13.62 -1.78 -16.44
CA ASN A 252 -13.54 -1.04 -17.72
C ASN A 252 -13.49 0.49 -17.53
N CYS A 253 -12.62 0.94 -16.62
CA CYS A 253 -12.41 2.34 -16.25
C CYS A 253 -10.96 2.75 -16.57
N SER A 254 -10.64 2.91 -17.85
CA SER A 254 -9.27 3.15 -18.34
C SER A 254 -8.61 4.38 -17.71
N GLU A 255 -9.30 5.52 -17.60
CA GLU A 255 -8.72 6.76 -17.04
C GLU A 255 -8.21 6.58 -15.60
N ILE A 256 -8.97 5.85 -14.76
CA ILE A 256 -8.57 5.56 -13.38
C ILE A 256 -7.45 4.52 -13.36
N ALA A 257 -7.57 3.50 -14.21
CA ALA A 257 -6.56 2.45 -14.32
C ALA A 257 -5.21 3.06 -14.73
N ASP A 258 -5.18 3.94 -15.73
CA ASP A 258 -3.98 4.65 -16.18
C ASP A 258 -3.38 5.48 -15.05
N PHE A 259 -4.19 6.30 -14.36
CA PHE A 259 -3.71 7.11 -13.24
C PHE A 259 -3.04 6.28 -12.14
N PHE A 260 -3.66 5.17 -11.73
CA PHE A 260 -3.08 4.31 -10.69
C PHE A 260 -1.90 3.49 -11.20
N SER A 261 -1.90 3.09 -12.46
CA SER A 261 -0.75 2.45 -13.11
C SER A 261 0.45 3.38 -13.09
N ASP A 262 0.26 4.65 -13.45
CA ASP A 262 1.31 5.67 -13.47
C ASP A 262 1.78 6.01 -12.05
N LEU A 263 0.86 6.13 -11.08
CA LEU A 263 1.21 6.35 -9.67
C LEU A 263 2.08 5.20 -9.13
N VAL A 264 1.68 3.96 -9.38
CA VAL A 264 2.46 2.78 -8.95
C VAL A 264 3.80 2.72 -9.69
N GLY A 265 3.82 3.06 -10.98
CA GLY A 265 5.04 3.18 -11.79
C GLY A 265 6.02 4.19 -11.21
N ALA A 266 5.57 5.42 -10.97
CA ALA A 266 6.39 6.50 -10.41
C ALA A 266 6.95 6.17 -9.02
N VAL A 267 6.13 5.56 -8.14
CA VAL A 267 6.62 5.07 -6.84
C VAL A 267 7.61 3.92 -7.03
N GLY A 268 7.35 3.03 -8.00
CA GLY A 268 8.25 1.96 -8.38
C GLY A 268 9.60 2.47 -8.87
N ASP A 269 9.65 3.57 -9.64
CA ASP A 269 10.88 4.12 -10.21
C ASP A 269 11.86 4.62 -9.14
N VAL A 270 11.33 5.16 -8.04
CA VAL A 270 12.14 5.60 -6.89
C VAL A 270 12.37 4.48 -5.85
N SER A 271 11.92 3.27 -6.14
CA SER A 271 12.03 2.10 -5.26
C SER A 271 13.20 1.18 -5.63
N LEU A 272 13.61 0.33 -4.69
CA LEU A 272 14.59 -0.72 -4.96
C LEU A 272 13.99 -1.74 -5.93
N GLN A 273 14.70 -2.10 -6.99
CA GLN A 273 14.29 -3.14 -7.94
C GLN A 273 14.88 -4.48 -7.52
N LEU A 274 14.03 -5.48 -7.33
CA LEU A 274 14.48 -6.86 -7.16
C LEU A 274 15.06 -7.35 -8.49
N GLN A 275 16.25 -7.94 -8.44
CA GLN A 275 16.94 -8.49 -9.59
C GLN A 275 16.76 -10.02 -9.66
N PRO A 276 16.96 -10.65 -10.83
CA PRO A 276 16.87 -12.10 -10.98
C PRO A 276 17.84 -12.91 -10.08
N ASP A 277 18.94 -12.30 -9.61
CA ASP A 277 19.91 -12.92 -8.71
C ASP A 277 19.58 -12.72 -7.21
N ASP A 278 18.36 -12.26 -6.90
CA ASP A 278 17.90 -11.84 -5.56
C ASP A 278 18.67 -10.66 -4.97
N SER A 279 19.50 -9.97 -5.77
CA SER A 279 20.03 -8.67 -5.37
C SER A 279 18.96 -7.58 -5.50
N VAL A 280 19.22 -6.44 -4.88
CA VAL A 280 18.32 -5.28 -4.90
C VAL A 280 19.12 -4.05 -5.28
N THR A 281 18.72 -3.40 -6.35
CA THR A 281 19.42 -2.25 -6.93
C THR A 281 18.47 -1.08 -7.13
N MET A 282 18.98 0.14 -7.22
CA MET A 282 18.18 1.28 -7.67
C MET A 282 18.20 1.33 -9.19
N LEU A 283 17.16 1.90 -9.81
CA LEU A 283 17.24 2.28 -11.22
C LEU A 283 18.37 3.28 -11.45
N GLU A 284 18.96 3.25 -12.64
CA GLU A 284 20.05 4.15 -13.03
C GLU A 284 19.59 5.62 -12.94
N GLY A 285 20.43 6.47 -12.35
CA GLY A 285 20.09 7.88 -12.05
C GLY A 285 19.26 8.09 -10.78
N MET A 286 18.72 7.04 -10.17
CA MET A 286 17.93 7.14 -8.94
C MET A 286 18.78 7.01 -7.68
N VAL A 287 18.54 7.91 -6.73
CA VAL A 287 19.34 8.00 -5.51
C VAL A 287 18.84 7.04 -4.45
N HIS A 288 19.71 6.13 -4.01
CA HIS A 288 19.38 5.16 -2.96
C HIS A 288 18.85 5.87 -1.69
N PRO A 289 17.68 5.46 -1.14
CA PRO A 289 17.01 6.14 -0.04
C PRO A 289 17.88 6.25 1.23
N TYR A 290 18.83 5.32 1.41
CA TYR A 290 19.82 5.34 2.49
C TYR A 290 21.17 6.03 2.17
N LYS A 291 21.65 6.03 0.91
CA LYS A 291 23.05 6.43 0.60
C LYS A 291 23.20 7.86 0.05
N GLY A 292 22.15 8.48 -0.51
CA GLY A 292 22.24 9.88 -0.98
C GLY A 292 21.69 10.88 0.01
N THR A 293 21.81 12.19 -0.23
CA THR A 293 21.27 13.29 0.62
C THR A 293 19.76 13.52 0.41
N VAL A 294 19.04 14.11 1.38
CA VAL A 294 17.59 14.43 1.24
C VAL A 294 17.31 15.31 0.02
N ALA A 295 18.22 16.24 -0.29
CA ALA A 295 18.16 17.06 -1.49
C ALA A 295 18.23 16.21 -2.77
N ALA A 296 19.10 15.18 -2.79
CA ALA A 296 19.28 14.29 -3.93
C ALA A 296 18.07 13.36 -4.14
N ALA A 297 17.47 12.85 -3.06
CA ALA A 297 16.23 12.07 -3.14
C ALA A 297 15.03 12.89 -3.66
N ARG A 298 14.90 14.16 -3.22
CA ARG A 298 13.87 15.09 -3.73
C ARG A 298 14.11 15.51 -5.18
N PHE A 299 15.37 15.62 -5.60
CA PHE A 299 15.73 15.94 -6.99
C PHE A 299 15.44 14.76 -7.93
N SER A 300 15.74 13.54 -7.49
CA SER A 300 15.43 12.29 -8.20
C SER A 300 13.92 12.13 -8.45
N ALA A 301 13.10 12.38 -7.42
CA ALA A 301 11.65 12.33 -7.53
C ALA A 301 11.07 13.38 -8.48
N ARG A 302 11.71 14.57 -8.59
CA ARG A 302 11.34 15.62 -9.56
C ARG A 302 11.87 15.37 -10.98
N GLY A 303 12.95 14.61 -11.12
CA GLY A 303 13.53 14.25 -12.42
C GLY A 303 12.76 13.14 -13.15
N ALA A 304 12.05 12.29 -12.42
CA ALA A 304 11.15 11.27 -12.97
C ALA A 304 9.97 11.87 -13.75
N ASP A 305 9.48 13.05 -13.35
CA ASP A 305 8.43 13.79 -14.09
C ASP A 305 8.93 14.35 -15.45
N GLY A 306 10.24 14.30 -15.72
CA GLY A 306 10.88 14.87 -16.90
C GLY A 306 11.12 13.89 -18.05
N PHE A 307 10.90 12.60 -17.87
CA PHE A 307 10.95 11.60 -18.93
C PHE A 307 9.53 11.19 -19.31
N ARG A 308 8.92 12.03 -20.17
CA ARG A 308 7.72 11.69 -20.95
C ARG A 308 8.06 10.71 -22.07
#